data_AF-A0AAU0KMP8-F1
#
_entry.id   AF-A0AAU0KMP8-F1
#
_cell.length_a   1.000
_cell.length_b   1.000
_cell.length_c   1.000
_cell.angle_alpha   90.00
_cell.angle_beta   90.00
_cell.angle_gamma   90.00
#
_symmetry.space_group_name_H-M   'P 1'
#
loop_
_entity.id
_entity.type
_entity.pdbx_description
1 polymer ?
#
loop_
_entity_poly.entity_id
_entity_poly.type
_entity_poly.pdbx_seq_one_letter_code
_entity_poly.pdbx_strand_id
1 'polypeptide(L)' 'MNILRRVEMLEAAARQTDDVGYKLVFLQGEETYGEGIVREGLTDWPSDRILAISFVGAEDS' A
#
# COMPACT_ATOMS: atom_id res chain seq x y z
N MET A 1 -18.98 6.26 -2.71
CA MET A 1 -18.12 5.38 -1.88
C MET A 1 -16.89 6.17 -1.47
N ASN A 2 -16.64 6.33 -0.16
CA ASN A 2 -15.52 7.13 0.36
C ASN A 2 -14.21 6.30 0.35
N ILE A 3 -13.06 6.95 0.31
CA ILE A 3 -11.72 6.34 0.30
C ILE A 3 -11.51 5.38 1.47
N LEU A 4 -12.04 5.73 2.65
CA LEU A 4 -11.98 4.88 3.84
C LEU A 4 -12.54 3.48 3.57
N ARG A 5 -13.71 3.42 2.91
CA ARG A 5 -14.39 2.16 2.59
C ARG A 5 -13.67 1.34 1.53
N ARG A 6 -12.91 1.99 0.64
CA ARG A 6 -12.06 1.31 -0.35
C ARG A 6 -10.84 0.68 0.32
N VAL A 7 -10.24 1.39 1.27
CA VAL A 7 -9.09 0.90 2.06
C VAL A 7 -9.50 -0.28 2.95
N GLU A 8 -10.64 -0.18 3.64
CA GLU A 8 -11.19 -1.27 4.45
C GLU A 8 -11.45 -2.53 3.61
N MET A 9 -11.96 -2.38 2.39
CA MET A 9 -12.16 -3.52 1.47
C MET A 9 -10.85 -4.14 1.00
N LEU A 10 -9.82 -3.32 0.75
CA LEU A 10 -8.49 -3.79 0.36
C LEU A 10 -7.81 -4.54 1.50
N GLU A 11 -7.93 -4.02 2.73
CA GLU A 11 -7.43 -4.66 3.94
C GLU A 11 -8.15 -6.00 4.19
N ALA A 12 -9.47 -6.04 4.04
CA ALA A 12 -10.25 -7.27 4.19
C ALA A 12 -9.90 -8.32 3.13
N ALA A 13 -9.62 -7.90 1.89
CA ALA A 13 -9.18 -8.80 0.82
C ALA A 13 -7.77 -9.35 1.07
N ALA A 14 -6.85 -8.50 1.56
CA ALA A 14 -5.49 -8.91 1.88
C ALA A 14 -5.45 -9.94 3.03
N ARG A 15 -6.33 -9.80 4.03
CA ARG A 15 -6.42 -10.72 5.19
C ARG A 15 -6.95 -12.13 4.87
N GLN A 16 -7.57 -12.36 3.72
CA GLN A 16 -8.14 -13.68 3.35
C GLN A 16 -7.13 -14.63 2.69
N THR A 17 -5.90 -14.19 2.43
CA THR A 17 -4.86 -15.02 1.82
C THR A 17 -3.97 -15.56 2.93
N ASP A 18 -4.12 -16.85 3.24
CA ASP A 18 -3.34 -17.62 4.24
C ASP A 18 -1.85 -17.24 4.30
N ASP A 19 -1.34 -17.01 5.52
CA ASP A 19 0.05 -17.01 6.02
C ASP A 19 1.17 -16.26 5.26
N VAL A 20 0.88 -15.63 4.13
CA VAL A 20 1.83 -14.81 3.36
C VAL A 20 1.53 -13.35 3.68
N GLY A 21 1.86 -12.92 4.89
CA GLY A 21 1.56 -11.56 5.36
C GLY A 21 2.06 -10.49 4.38
N TYR A 22 1.14 -9.82 3.68
CA TYR A 22 1.45 -8.67 2.85
C TYR A 22 1.49 -7.41 3.72
N LYS A 23 2.38 -6.49 3.36
CA LYS A 23 2.44 -5.14 3.95
C LYS A 23 1.93 -4.13 2.95
N LEU A 24 1.05 -3.25 3.41
CA LEU A 24 0.53 -2.14 2.61
C LEU A 24 1.33 -0.88 2.97
N VAL A 25 1.78 -0.16 1.95
CA VAL A 25 2.48 1.12 2.08
C VAL A 25 1.70 2.17 1.32
N PHE A 26 1.25 3.21 2.00
CA PHE A 26 0.64 4.37 1.34
C PHE A 26 1.73 5.36 0.99
N LEU A 27 1.95 5.59 -0.32
CA LEU A 27 2.90 6.57 -0.81
C LEU A 27 2.34 7.99 -0.62
N GLN A 28 3.21 8.90 -0.17
CA GLN A 28 2.83 10.27 0.14
C GLN A 28 3.33 11.24 -0.94
N GLY A 29 2.42 11.97 -1.58
CA GLY A 29 2.79 12.94 -2.62
C GLY A 29 3.49 12.26 -3.80
N GLU A 30 4.69 12.73 -4.15
CA GLU A 30 5.51 12.17 -5.23
C GLU A 30 6.51 11.11 -4.74
N GLU A 31 6.30 10.57 -3.53
CA GLU A 31 7.15 9.53 -2.94
C GLU A 31 7.25 8.31 -3.86
N THR A 32 8.48 7.90 -4.15
CA THR A 32 8.77 6.67 -4.88
C THR A 32 8.53 5.45 -3.99
N TYR A 33 8.36 4.29 -4.62
CA TYR A 33 8.21 3.02 -3.92
C TYR A 33 9.31 2.77 -2.87
N GLY A 34 10.56 3.09 -3.20
CA GLY A 34 11.70 2.90 -2.30
C GLY A 34 11.66 3.82 -1.09
N GLU A 35 11.30 5.08 -1.29
CA GLU A 35 11.16 6.06 -0.20
C GLU A 35 10.05 5.63 0.78
N GLY A 36 8.92 5.15 0.25
CA GLY A 36 7.83 4.61 1.07
C GLY A 36 8.24 3.40 1.91
N ILE A 37 9.03 2.47 1.35
CA ILE A 37 9.55 1.31 2.07
C ILE A 37 10.48 1.72 3.21
N VAL A 38 11.41 2.65 2.95
CA VAL A 38 12.36 3.12 3.96
C VAL A 38 11.63 3.81 5.10
N ARG A 39 10.64 4.65 4.78
CA ARG A 39 9.84 5.38 5.77
C ARG A 39 9.04 4.45 6.68
N GLU A 40 8.46 3.38 6.13
CA GLU A 40 7.70 2.37 6.89
C GLU A 40 8.59 1.33 7.60
N GLY A 41 9.91 1.43 7.47
CA GLY A 41 10.87 0.50 8.10
C GLY A 41 10.79 -0.92 7.53
N LEU A 42 10.43 -1.06 6.25
CA LEU A 42 10.22 -2.34 5.58
C LEU A 42 11.41 -2.78 4.71
N THR A 43 12.59 -2.20 4.91
CA THR A 43 13.81 -2.53 4.14
C THR A 43 14.22 -3.99 4.22
N ASP A 44 13.94 -4.66 5.34
CA ASP A 44 14.24 -6.08 5.57
C ASP A 44 13.05 -7.00 5.20
N TRP A 45 11.94 -6.44 4.70
CA TRP A 45 10.76 -7.20 4.32
C TRP A 45 10.89 -7.71 2.88
N PRO A 46 10.37 -8.92 2.56
CA PRO A 46 10.35 -9.40 1.19
C PRO A 46 9.59 -8.43 0.27
N SER A 47 10.29 -7.86 -0.72
CA SER A 47 9.76 -6.81 -1.59
C SER A 47 8.57 -7.28 -2.44
N ASP A 48 8.54 -8.57 -2.79
CA ASP A 48 7.41 -9.24 -3.46
C ASP A 48 6.14 -9.30 -2.60
N ARG A 49 6.24 -8.95 -1.31
CA ARG A 49 5.12 -8.94 -0.35
C ARG A 49 4.76 -7.54 0.14
N ILE A 50 5.29 -6.49 -0.48
CA ILE A 50 4.95 -5.10 -0.17
C ILE A 50 4.13 -4.50 -1.30
N LEU A 51 2.88 -4.15 -0.98
CA LEU A 51 1.94 -3.50 -1.88
C LEU A 51 1.93 -2.00 -1.61
N ALA A 52 2.44 -1.21 -2.56
CA ALA A 52 2.39 0.24 -2.46
C ALA A 52 1.15 0.82 -3.14
N ILE A 53 0.49 1.77 -2.48
CA ILE A 53 -0.69 2.46 -2.97
C ILE A 53 -0.34 3.94 -3.10
N SER A 54 -0.46 4.48 -4.33
CA SER A 54 -0.45 5.92 -4.57
C SER A 54 -1.87 6.39 -4.92
N PHE A 55 -2.26 7.54 -4.37
CA PHE A 55 -3.53 8.19 -4.70
C PHE A 55 -3.28 9.26 -5.75
N VAL A 56 -3.78 9.04 -6.96
CA VAL A 56 -3.73 10.02 -8.05
C VAL A 56 -5.01 10.85 -8.01
N GLY A 57 -4.86 12.19 -8.10
CA GLY A 57 -5.99 13.11 -8.19
C GLY A 57 -6.77 12.89 -9.49
N ALA A 58 -8.06 13.20 -9.48
CA ALA A 58 -8.92 13.05 -10.68
C ALA A 58 -8.56 14.01 -11.83
N GLU A 59 -7.67 14.97 -11.60
CA GLU A 59 -7.28 16.01 -12.57
C GLU A 59 -6.06 15.60 -13.43
N ASP A 60 -5.45 14.44 -13.17
CA ASP A 60 -4.31 13.90 -13.94
C ASP A 60 -4.72 12.75 -14.90
N SER A 61 -5.90 12.82 -15.52
CA SER A 61 -6.38 11.84 -16.52
C SER A 61 -6.86 12.48 -17.82
#